data_AF-W0A4E2-F1
#
_entry.id   AF-W0A4E2-F1
#
_cell.length_a   1.000
_cell.length_b   1.000
_cell.length_c   1.000
_cell.angle_alpha   90.00
_cell.angle_beta   90.00
_cell.angle_gamma   90.00
#
_symmetry.space_group_name_H-M   'P 1'
#
loop_
_entity.id
_entity.type
_entity.pdbx_description
1 polymer ?
#
loop_
_entity_poly.entity_id
_entity_poly.type
_entity_poly.pdbx_seq_one_letter_code
_entity_poly.pdbx_strand_id
1 'polypeptide(L)' 'MLDPIDPLPPTPLTDWEILAVASLMVQRCDCDQFIAERMGLLALLDDADGVATWHAIAMKVQAIKDAPAV' A
#
# COMPACT_ATOMS: atom_id res chain seq x y z
N MET A 1 -13.65 -9.49 -17.89
CA MET A 1 -14.23 -8.31 -17.24
C MET A 1 -13.18 -7.87 -16.24
N LEU A 2 -12.32 -6.92 -16.62
CA LEU A 2 -11.31 -6.38 -15.71
C LEU A 2 -12.05 -5.46 -14.76
N ASP A 3 -11.97 -5.70 -13.46
CA ASP A 3 -12.50 -4.79 -12.45
C ASP A 3 -11.95 -3.38 -12.70
N PRO A 4 -12.77 -2.33 -12.48
CA PRO A 4 -12.29 -0.96 -12.63
C PRO A 4 -11.09 -0.81 -11.71
N ILE A 5 -9.94 -0.60 -12.33
CA ILE A 5 -8.67 -0.27 -11.70
C ILE A 5 -9.00 0.78 -10.64
N ASP A 6 -8.97 0.38 -9.37
CA ASP A 6 -8.95 1.32 -8.25
C ASP A 6 -7.92 2.38 -8.64
N PRO A 7 -8.32 3.65 -8.81
CA PRO A 7 -7.39 4.67 -9.26
C PRO A 7 -6.23 4.66 -8.28
N LEU A 8 -5.05 4.33 -8.80
CA LEU A 8 -3.82 4.39 -8.03
C LEU A 8 -3.82 5.77 -7.37
N PRO A 9 -3.72 5.84 -6.03
CA PRO A 9 -3.71 7.13 -5.35
C PRO A 9 -2.60 7.99 -5.96
N PRO A 10 -2.80 9.32 -6.12
CA PRO A 10 -1.78 10.19 -6.67
C PRO A 10 -0.52 10.08 -5.81
N THR A 11 0.54 9.60 -6.43
CA THR A 11 1.86 9.50 -5.81
C THR A 11 2.63 10.81 -6.03
N PRO A 12 3.43 11.27 -5.06
CA PRO A 12 3.63 10.67 -3.73
C PRO A 12 2.54 11.08 -2.73
N LEU A 13 2.08 10.11 -1.92
CA LEU A 13 1.20 10.35 -0.78
C LEU A 13 1.97 11.02 0.38
N THR A 14 1.27 11.83 1.16
CA THR A 14 1.80 12.36 2.43
C THR A 14 1.89 11.27 3.51
N ASP A 15 2.72 11.48 4.53
CA ASP A 15 2.84 10.54 5.67
C ASP A 15 1.50 10.19 6.33
N TRP A 16 0.59 11.17 6.42
CA TRP A 16 -0.76 10.97 6.96
C TRP A 16 -1.63 10.10 6.05
N GLU A 17 -1.56 10.31 4.74
CA GLU A 17 -2.27 9.47 3.77
C GLU A 17 -1.71 8.05 3.73
N ILE A 18 -0.38 7.89 3.81
CA ILE A 18 0.28 6.59 3.94
C ILE A 18 -0.21 5.85 5.19
N LEU A 19 -0.29 6.54 6.33
CA LEU A 19 -0.80 5.95 7.57
C LEU A 19 -2.28 5.55 7.48
N ALA A 20 -3.11 6.39 6.85
CA ALA A 20 -4.54 6.12 6.65
C ALA A 20 -4.74 4.88 5.74
N VAL A 21 -4.00 4.82 4.63
CA VAL A 21 -4.03 3.65 3.73
C VAL A 21 -3.53 2.40 4.44
N ALA A 22 -2.42 2.49 5.18
CA ALA A 22 -1.89 1.36 5.96
C ALA A 22 -2.90 0.84 7.00
N SER A 23 -3.61 1.74 7.68
CA SER A 23 -4.64 1.39 8.67
C SER A 23 -5.87 0.72 8.06
N LEU A 24 -6.18 0.99 6.79
CA LEU A 24 -7.19 0.26 6.04
C LEU A 24 -6.64 -1.09 5.55
N MET A 25 -5.39 -1.14 5.12
CA MET A 25 -4.75 -2.35 4.61
C MET A 25 -4.63 -3.44 5.67
N VAL A 26 -4.35 -3.11 6.93
CA VAL A 26 -4.26 -4.10 8.03
C VAL A 26 -5.58 -4.85 8.28
N GLN A 27 -6.71 -4.31 7.84
CA GLN A 27 -8.03 -4.95 7.97
C GLN A 27 -8.27 -5.99 6.87
N ARG A 28 -7.41 -6.02 5.84
CA ARG A 28 -7.51 -6.97 4.74
C ARG A 28 -6.83 -8.29 5.07
N CYS A 29 -7.51 -9.39 4.78
CA CYS A 29 -6.95 -10.75 4.93
C CYS A 29 -5.78 -11.01 3.95
N ASP A 30 -5.80 -10.38 2.78
CA ASP A 30 -4.83 -10.53 1.68
C ASP A 30 -3.80 -9.38 1.65
N CYS A 31 -3.63 -8.64 2.75
CA CYS A 31 -2.85 -7.41 2.81
C CYS A 31 -1.45 -7.53 2.18
N ASP A 32 -0.67 -8.55 2.56
CA ASP A 32 0.72 -8.70 2.12
C ASP A 32 0.79 -9.06 0.63
N GLN A 33 -0.13 -9.91 0.15
CA GLN A 33 -0.25 -10.25 -1.27
C GLN A 33 -0.65 -9.02 -2.08
N PHE A 34 -1.66 -8.28 -1.64
CA PHE A 34 -2.15 -7.08 -2.34
C PHE A 34 -1.06 -6.02 -2.48
N ILE A 35 -0.30 -5.75 -1.42
CA ILE A 35 0.81 -4.79 -1.45
C ILE A 35 1.90 -5.24 -2.43
N ALA A 36 2.26 -6.53 -2.43
CA ALA A 36 3.23 -7.08 -3.38
C ALA A 36 2.76 -6.96 -4.84
N GLU A 37 1.48 -7.25 -5.11
CA GLU A 37 0.89 -7.09 -6.45
C GLU A 37 0.91 -5.64 -6.92
N ARG A 38 0.59 -4.68 -6.04
CA ARG A 38 0.64 -3.25 -6.37
C ARG A 38 2.05 -2.77 -6.68
N MET A 39 3.05 -3.14 -5.88
CA MET A 39 4.45 -2.82 -6.16
C MET A 39 4.91 -3.46 -7.48
N GLY A 40 4.54 -4.71 -7.75
CA GLY A 40 4.89 -5.40 -9.00
C GLY A 40 4.30 -4.71 -10.24
N LEU A 41 3.02 -4.32 -10.18
CA LEU A 41 2.37 -3.57 -11.27
C LEU A 41 3.04 -2.22 -11.53
N LEU A 42 3.40 -1.48 -10.48
CA LEU A 42 4.05 -0.17 -10.61
C LEU A 42 5.47 -0.28 -11.14
N ALA A 43 6.21 -1.31 -10.71
CA ALA A 43 7.53 -1.60 -11.25
C ALA A 43 7.48 -1.95 -12.75
N LEU A 44 6.45 -2.69 -13.21
CA LEU A 44 6.23 -2.95 -14.64
C LEU A 44 5.90 -1.70 -15.45
N LEU A 45 5.36 -0.66 -14.80
CA LEU A 45 5.03 0.63 -15.40
C LEU A 45 6.16 1.66 -15.29
N ASP A 46 7.32 1.28 -14.75
CA ASP A 46 8.46 2.18 -14.45
C ASP A 46 8.08 3.35 -13.52
N ASP A 47 7.06 3.16 -12.67
CA ASP A 47 6.59 4.15 -11.70
C ASP A 47 7.34 3.99 -10.37
N ALA A 48 8.55 4.55 -10.32
CA ALA A 48 9.41 4.51 -9.13
C ALA A 48 8.79 5.19 -7.90
N ASP A 49 8.07 6.30 -8.10
CA ASP A 49 7.42 7.05 -7.01
C ASP A 49 6.24 6.26 -6.43
N GLY A 50 5.49 5.56 -7.28
CA GLY A 50 4.47 4.61 -6.89
C GLY A 50 5.03 3.45 -6.07
N VAL A 51 6.12 2.83 -6.54
CA VAL A 51 6.80 1.75 -5.80
C VAL A 51 7.27 2.24 -4.43
N ALA A 52 7.89 3.42 -4.35
CA ALA A 52 8.35 4.00 -3.08
C ALA A 52 7.19 4.26 -2.12
N THR A 53 6.05 4.73 -2.63
CA THR A 53 4.83 4.97 -1.83
C THR A 53 4.27 3.67 -1.26
N TRP A 54 4.14 2.62 -2.07
CA TRP A 54 3.64 1.32 -1.58
C TRP A 54 4.61 0.62 -0.63
N HIS A 55 5.92 0.83 -0.80
CA HIS A 55 6.91 0.39 0.18
C HIS A 55 6.73 1.11 1.52
N ALA A 56 6.50 2.43 1.52
CA ALA A 56 6.21 3.17 2.75
C ALA A 56 4.91 2.70 3.44
N ILE A 57 3.88 2.38 2.66
CA ILE A 57 2.64 1.76 3.18
C ILE A 57 2.95 0.41 3.83
N ALA A 58 3.73 -0.46 3.19
CA ALA A 58 4.12 -1.77 3.71
C ALA A 58 4.82 -1.65 5.09
N MET A 59 5.73 -0.68 5.21
CA MET A 59 6.42 -0.41 6.48
C MET A 59 5.45 0.02 7.59
N LYS A 60 4.46 0.88 7.28
CA LYS A 60 3.45 1.29 8.26
C LYS A 60 2.50 0.14 8.62
N VAL A 61 2.10 -0.70 7.67
CA VAL A 61 1.30 -1.89 7.92
C VAL A 61 2.00 -2.81 8.91
N GLN A 62 3.29 -3.09 8.70
CA GLN A 62 4.06 -3.93 9.61
C GLN A 62 4.13 -3.32 11.01
N ALA A 63 4.39 -2.00 11.11
CA ALA A 63 4.40 -1.30 12.38
C ALA A 63 3.06 -1.35 13.13
N ILE A 64 1.93 -1.31 12.42
CA ILE A 64 0.60 -1.44 13.03
C ILE A 64 0.34 -2.89 13.48
N LYS A 65 0.71 -3.89 12.67
CA LYS A 65 0.56 -5.31 13.01
C LYS A 65 1.41 -5.71 14.23
N ASP A 66 2.60 -5.12 14.36
CA ASP A 66 3.53 -5.37 15.47
C ASP A 66 3.19 -4.58 16.74
N ALA A 67 2.29 -3.60 16.65
CA ALA A 67 1.85 -2.85 17.82
C ALA A 67 1.06 -3.78 18.76
N PRO A 68 1.41 -3.84 20.07
CA PRO A 68 0.66 -4.65 21.02
C PRO A 68 -0.78 -4.12 21.08
N ALA A 69 -1.76 -5.02 20.95
CA ALA A 69 -3.15 -4.71 21.25
C ALA A 69 -3.23 -4.33 22.73
N VAL A 70 -3.41 -3.03 22.99
CA VAL A 70 -3.66 -2.49 24.34
C VAL A 70 -5.06 -2.87 24.80
#